data_AF-A0A7R9FTI1-F1
#
_entry.id   AF-A0A7R9FTI1-F1
#
_cell.length_a   1.000
_cell.length_b   1.000
_cell.length_c   1.000
_cell.angle_alpha   90.00
_cell.angle_beta   90.00
_cell.angle_gamma   90.00
#
_symmetry.space_group_name_H-M   'P 1'
#
loop_
_entity.id
_entity.type
_entity.pdbx_description
1 polymer ?
#
loop_
_entity_poly.entity_id
_entity_poly.type
_entity_poly.pdbx_seq_one_letter_code
_entity_poly.pdbx_strand_id
1 'polypeptide(L)'
;METIIKDGIRMPNDLAIDQAAQKLYWVDARLDKIEECDLDGKKRRILLQDHPQHPFQVAVHGKFLFWTDWVLNDVVRFDMITEELHHMEQNVAKPMSII
;
A
#
# COMPACT_ATOMS: atom_id res chain seq x y z
N MET A 1 7.44 17.18 -18.20
CA MET A 1 7.34 16.31 -17.00
C MET A 1 5.86 16.06 -16.77
N GLU A 2 5.44 14.80 -16.84
CA GLU A 2 4.07 14.40 -16.53
C GLU A 2 3.97 14.07 -15.05
N THR A 3 2.90 14.52 -14.39
CA THR A 3 2.65 14.27 -12.97
C THR A 3 1.38 13.46 -12.85
N ILE A 4 1.50 12.26 -12.30
CA ILE A 4 0.42 11.27 -12.19
C ILE A 4 -0.45 11.55 -10.95
N ILE A 5 0.17 11.87 -9.81
CA ILE A 5 -0.52 12.20 -8.55
C ILE A 5 -0.06 13.58 -8.07
N LYS A 6 -1.00 14.51 -7.87
CA LYS A 6 -0.71 15.93 -7.57
C LYS A 6 -1.18 16.40 -6.18
N ASP A 7 -2.15 15.72 -5.61
CA ASP A 7 -2.86 16.14 -4.41
C ASP A 7 -3.12 14.96 -3.47
N GLY A 8 -3.55 15.25 -2.24
CA GLY A 8 -3.89 14.21 -1.27
C GLY A 8 -2.75 13.24 -0.96
N ILE A 9 -1.50 13.70 -1.09
CA ILE A 9 -0.26 12.96 -0.85
C ILE A 9 0.63 13.79 0.08
N ARG A 10 1.25 13.15 1.07
CA ARG A 10 2.04 13.81 2.12
C ARG A 10 3.37 13.10 2.36
N MET A 11 3.32 11.81 2.69
CA MET A 11 4.53 11.02 2.91
C MET A 11 4.42 9.68 2.18
N PRO A 12 4.52 9.71 0.84
CA PRO A 12 4.51 8.49 0.05
C PRO A 12 5.81 7.73 0.28
N ASN A 13 5.74 6.62 1.01
CA ASN A 13 6.95 5.87 1.34
C ASN A 13 7.37 4.92 0.21
N ASP A 14 6.40 4.27 -0.45
CA ASP A 14 6.68 3.27 -1.47
C ASP A 14 5.50 3.09 -2.46
N LEU A 15 5.80 2.50 -3.63
CA LEU A 15 4.81 2.14 -4.65
C LEU A 15 5.08 0.76 -5.25
N ALA A 16 4.02 0.09 -5.66
CA ALA A 16 4.07 -1.17 -6.41
C ALA A 16 3.27 -1.07 -7.71
N ILE A 17 3.69 -1.82 -8.73
CA ILE A 17 3.00 -1.90 -10.02
C ILE A 17 2.53 -3.34 -10.23
N ASP A 18 1.22 -3.50 -10.45
CA ASP A 18 0.67 -4.73 -11.02
C ASP A 18 0.56 -4.57 -12.54
N GLN A 19 1.51 -5.15 -13.25
CA GLN A 19 1.55 -5.10 -14.71
C GLN A 19 0.40 -5.88 -15.36
N ALA A 20 -0.11 -6.94 -14.73
CA ALA A 20 -1.22 -7.70 -15.30
C ALA A 20 -2.55 -6.93 -15.17
N ALA A 21 -2.76 -6.30 -14.02
CA ALA A 21 -3.95 -5.48 -13.76
C ALA A 21 -3.86 -4.05 -14.33
N GLN A 22 -2.68 -3.61 -14.78
CA GLN A 22 -2.38 -2.22 -15.18
C GLN A 22 -2.69 -1.22 -14.06
N LYS A 23 -2.26 -1.56 -12.84
CA LYS A 23 -2.50 -0.78 -11.62
C LYS A 23 -1.21 -0.35 -10.94
N LEU A 24 -1.25 0.83 -10.35
CA LEU A 24 -0.26 1.35 -9.43
C LEU A 24 -0.88 1.42 -8.03
N TYR A 25 -0.15 0.93 -7.04
CA TYR A 25 -0.51 0.99 -5.62
C TYR A 25 0.56 1.78 -4.88
N TRP A 26 0.17 2.56 -3.87
CA TRP A 26 1.15 3.24 -3.02
C TRP A 26 0.66 3.38 -1.60
N VAL A 27 1.61 3.54 -0.69
CA VAL A 27 1.39 3.79 0.73
C VAL A 27 1.71 5.24 1.07
N ASP A 28 0.88 5.88 1.89
CA ASP A 28 1.17 7.18 2.48
C ASP A 28 1.16 7.08 4.01
N ALA A 29 2.34 7.19 4.62
CA ALA A 29 2.52 7.02 6.06
C ALA A 29 2.18 8.24 6.90
N ARG A 30 1.82 9.36 6.27
CA ARG A 30 1.33 10.54 6.97
C ARG A 30 -0.19 10.64 6.91
N LEU A 31 -0.80 10.02 5.90
CA LEU A 31 -2.25 9.97 5.70
C LEU A 31 -2.86 8.62 6.02
N ASP A 32 -2.06 7.67 6.52
CA ASP A 32 -2.49 6.38 7.06
C ASP A 32 -3.38 5.62 6.06
N LYS A 33 -2.90 5.51 4.81
CA LYS A 33 -3.68 4.93 3.72
C LYS A 33 -2.85 4.21 2.66
N ILE A 34 -3.52 3.29 1.99
CA ILE A 34 -3.08 2.66 0.73
C ILE A 34 -4.06 3.09 -0.35
N GLU A 35 -3.54 3.57 -1.47
CA GLU A 35 -4.33 3.98 -2.62
C GLU A 35 -3.94 3.19 -3.86
N GLU A 36 -4.85 3.16 -4.83
CA GLU A 36 -4.58 2.62 -6.17
C GLU A 36 -5.04 3.57 -7.28
N CYS A 37 -4.44 3.44 -8.46
CA CYS A 37 -4.91 4.06 -9.69
C CYS A 37 -4.51 3.20 -10.91
N ASP A 38 -5.05 3.55 -12.08
CA ASP A 38 -4.54 3.06 -13.37
C ASP A 38 -3.12 3.66 -13.59
N LEU A 39 -2.28 3.05 -14.43
CA LEU A 39 -0.88 3.50 -14.64
C LEU A 39 -0.75 4.96 -15.14
N ASP A 40 -1.82 5.55 -15.66
CA ASP A 40 -1.90 6.96 -16.09
C ASP A 40 -2.47 7.89 -15.01
N GLY A 41 -2.69 7.39 -13.79
CA GLY A 41 -3.23 8.13 -12.64
C GLY A 41 -4.75 8.23 -12.62
N LYS A 42 -5.45 7.72 -13.63
CA LYS A 42 -6.92 7.71 -13.65
C LYS A 42 -7.47 6.71 -12.66
N LYS A 43 -8.76 6.86 -12.35
CA LYS A 43 -9.50 5.99 -11.42
C LYS A 43 -8.81 5.81 -10.07
N ARG A 44 -8.13 6.87 -9.61
CA ARG A 44 -7.56 6.93 -8.27
C ARG A 44 -8.66 6.69 -7.24
N ARG A 45 -8.41 5.78 -6.30
CA ARG A 45 -9.26 5.55 -5.12
C ARG A 45 -8.41 5.18 -3.92
N ILE A 46 -8.96 5.46 -2.74
CA ILE A 46 -8.42 4.93 -1.48
C ILE A 46 -8.85 3.47 -1.38
N LEU A 47 -7.89 2.57 -1.26
CA LEU A 47 -8.13 1.14 -1.12
C LEU A 47 -8.26 0.75 0.36
N LEU A 48 -7.39 1.29 1.22
CA LEU A 48 -7.45 1.14 2.67
C LEU A 48 -7.18 2.47 3.34
N GLN A 49 -7.93 2.79 4.40
CA GLN A 49 -7.81 4.00 5.21
C GLN A 49 -7.80 3.58 6.69
N ASP A 50 -6.95 4.21 7.49
CA ASP A 50 -6.80 4.07 8.95
C ASP A 50 -6.34 2.69 9.46
N HIS A 51 -6.43 1.63 8.65
CA HIS A 51 -5.83 0.34 8.96
C HIS A 51 -4.29 0.36 8.81
N PRO A 52 -3.71 0.89 7.72
CA PRO A 52 -2.28 1.22 7.72
C PRO A 52 -2.07 2.41 8.66
N GLN A 53 -1.20 2.30 9.66
CA GLN A 53 -0.97 3.35 10.66
C GLN A 53 0.41 4.01 10.55
N HIS A 54 1.34 3.35 9.84
CA HIS A 54 2.56 3.96 9.31
C HIS A 54 3.21 3.01 8.28
N PRO A 55 2.55 2.78 7.14
CA PRO A 55 3.03 1.83 6.15
C PRO A 55 4.36 2.26 5.51
N PHE A 56 5.32 1.35 5.37
CA PHE A 56 6.63 1.68 4.82
C PHE A 56 6.82 1.13 3.40
N GLN A 57 6.84 -0.19 3.22
CA GLN A 57 6.92 -0.81 1.89
C GLN A 57 5.57 -1.42 1.49
N VAL A 58 5.26 -1.46 0.19
CA VAL A 58 4.11 -2.18 -0.37
C VAL A 58 4.54 -3.11 -1.50
N ALA A 59 3.98 -4.32 -1.54
CA ALA A 59 4.16 -5.28 -2.61
C ALA A 59 2.81 -5.86 -3.06
N VAL A 60 2.70 -6.22 -4.34
CA VAL A 60 1.49 -6.82 -4.91
C VAL A 60 1.82 -8.14 -5.60
N HIS A 61 0.99 -9.16 -5.37
CA HIS A 61 1.08 -10.43 -6.07
C HIS A 61 -0.32 -11.05 -6.28
N GLY A 62 -0.78 -11.03 -7.53
CA GLY A 62 -2.13 -11.49 -7.87
C GLY A 62 -3.19 -10.68 -7.11
N LYS A 63 -4.02 -11.36 -6.33
CA LYS A 63 -5.07 -10.71 -5.53
C LYS A 63 -4.59 -10.15 -4.18
N PHE A 64 -3.32 -10.33 -3.84
CA PHE A 64 -2.81 -9.95 -2.53
C PHE A 64 -1.98 -8.67 -2.58
N LEU A 65 -2.25 -7.77 -1.65
CA LEU A 65 -1.36 -6.69 -1.26
C LEU A 65 -0.67 -7.07 0.05
N PHE A 66 0.59 -6.70 0.15
CA PHE A 66 1.39 -6.85 1.35
C PHE A 66 2.01 -5.52 1.70
N TRP A 67 2.08 -5.17 2.97
CA TRP A 67 2.86 -4.01 3.41
C TRP A 67 3.49 -4.23 4.77
N THR A 68 4.57 -3.49 5.02
CA THR A 68 5.16 -3.39 6.35
C THR A 68 4.62 -2.16 7.06
N ASP A 69 4.37 -2.25 8.37
CA ASP A 69 3.84 -1.14 9.13
C ASP A 69 4.63 -0.92 10.44
N TRP A 70 5.10 0.31 10.65
CA TRP A 70 5.93 0.66 11.80
C TRP A 70 5.16 0.83 13.11
N VAL A 71 3.88 1.18 13.04
CA VAL A 71 3.04 1.36 14.23
C VAL A 71 2.45 0.01 14.64
N LEU A 72 1.98 -0.78 13.67
CA LEU A 72 1.50 -2.13 13.93
C LEU A 72 2.65 -3.09 14.32
N ASN A 73 3.90 -2.76 13.96
CA ASN A 73 5.06 -3.64 14.09
C ASN A 73 4.80 -5.00 13.44
N ASP A 74 4.34 -4.96 12.19
CA ASP A 74 3.81 -6.13 11.52
C ASP A 74 4.06 -6.08 10.00
N VAL A 75 3.99 -7.26 9.39
CA VAL A 75 3.77 -7.45 7.96
C VAL A 75 2.32 -7.85 7.76
N VAL A 76 1.55 -7.06 7.02
CA VAL A 76 0.12 -7.32 6.82
C VAL A 76 -0.13 -7.71 5.38
N ARG A 77 -1.02 -8.68 5.17
CA ARG A 77 -1.56 -9.06 3.85
C ARG A 77 -3.04 -8.70 3.78
N PHE A 78 -3.44 -8.11 2.65
CA PHE A 78 -4.83 -7.84 2.31
C PHE A 78 -5.21 -8.62 1.03
N ASP A 79 -6.30 -9.38 1.10
CA ASP A 79 -6.92 -9.99 -0.09
C ASP A 79 -7.88 -8.99 -0.74
N MET A 80 -7.52 -8.48 -1.92
CA MET A 80 -8.29 -7.46 -2.63
C MET A 80 -9.64 -7.97 -3.16
N ILE A 81 -9.90 -9.28 -3.14
CA ILE A 81 -11.16 -9.88 -3.60
C ILE A 81 -12.10 -10.15 -2.43
N THR A 82 -11.59 -10.76 -1.35
CA THR A 82 -12.42 -11.07 -0.18
C THR A 82 -12.47 -9.91 0.82
N GLU A 83 -11.61 -8.90 0.66
CA GLU A 83 -11.39 -7.79 1.58
C GLU A 83 -10.93 -8.24 2.98
N GLU A 84 -10.31 -9.42 3.06
CA GLU A 84 -9.80 -9.98 4.31
C GLU A 84 -8.38 -9.52 4.61
N LEU A 85 -8.13 -9.19 5.88
CA LEU A 85 -6.85 -8.74 6.41
C LEU A 85 -6.21 -9.86 7.23
N HIS A 86 -4.91 -10.07 7.03
CA HIS A 86 -4.13 -11.08 7.73
C HIS A 86 -2.83 -10.48 8.25
N HIS A 87 -2.59 -10.64 9.54
CA HIS A 87 -1.31 -10.38 10.18
C HIS A 87 -0.36 -11.54 9.84
N MET A 88 0.74 -11.25 9.15
CA MET A 88 1.67 -12.26 8.63
C MET A 88 2.86 -12.45 9.57
N GLU A 89 3.36 -11.38 10.20
CA GLU A 89 4.54 -11.46 11.08
C GLU A 89 4.53 -10.32 12.11
N GLN A 90 3.98 -10.59 13.29
CA GLN A 90 3.79 -9.60 14.35
C GLN A 90 5.04 -9.41 15.22
N ASN A 91 5.12 -8.24 15.88
CA ASN A 91 6.22 -7.85 16.77
C ASN A 91 7.56 -7.62 16.06
N VAL A 92 7.53 -7.35 14.76
CA VAL A 92 8.72 -6.91 14.02
C VAL A 92 8.84 -5.41 14.19
N ALA A 93 9.84 -4.96 14.94
CA ALA A 93 10.04 -3.53 15.18
C ALA A 93 10.41 -2.82 13.87
N LYS A 94 9.56 -1.87 13.45
CA LYS A 94 9.76 -1.03 12.26
C LYS A 94 10.23 -1.82 11.02
N PRO A 95 9.42 -2.77 10.52
CA PRO A 95 9.80 -3.57 9.37
C PRO A 95 9.93 -2.65 8.15
N MET A 96 11.09 -2.72 7.48
CA MET A 96 11.39 -1.83 6.35
C MET A 96 11.17 -2.48 4.99
N SER A 97 11.13 -3.81 4.91
CA SER A 97 11.07 -4.50 3.63
C SER A 97 10.51 -5.92 3.75
N ILE A 98 9.91 -6.37 2.65
CA ILE A 98 9.39 -7.69 2.30
C ILE A 98 10.20 -8.14 1.07
N ILE A 99 11.35 -8.78 1.32
CA ILE A 99 12.18 -9.53 0.34
C ILE A 99 13.04 -10.54 1.09
#